data_AF-A0A6P3R6B0-F1
#
_entry.id   AF-A0A6P3R6B0-F1
#
_cell.length_a   1.000
_cell.length_b   1.000
_cell.length_c   1.000
_cell.angle_alpha   90.00
_cell.angle_beta   90.00
_cell.angle_gamma   90.00
#
_symmetry.space_group_name_H-M   'P 1'
#
loop_
_entity.id
_entity.type
_entity.pdbx_description
1 polymer ?
#
loop_
_entity_poly.entity_id
_entity_poly.type
_entity_poly.pdbx_seq_one_letter_code
_entity_poly.pdbx_strand_id
1 'polypeptide(L)'
;MGECGDCCKRMPLESRRVFVRFNSSHGFPVEVDSATSIFQLKEVVAKRQGVPADQLRVIFAGKELKNDLMVQSCDLDQQSIVHVVMKPGGKGQERNTAGNSPRGATGAPEREPESLTRVDFSSSVLPTDSVGLAVILNEDREKDAPPAGKPAGRPTYNSFYVYCKGPCQTVQPGKLRVRCGTCRQATLTLAQGPSCWDDVLIPNRMSGECQSPHCPGTTAEFFFKCGAHPTSDEETSVALNLITTNSRDITCITCMDVRSRVLVFQCNHRHVICLDCFYLYCVTRLNDRQFVPDPQLGYSLPCVAGCPDSLVKELHHFRILGEEQYNRYQQYGAEECVLQMGGVLCPRPGCGAGLLPEPQQRKVTCEGGDGLGCGLVFCRDCKEEYHESECIPLASGAAAQAYRVDEKAAERARWEESSKETIKKTTKPCPRCHVPVEKNGGCMHMKCPQPQCQLEWCWNCGCEWNRSCMGAHWFDV
;
A
#
# COMPACT_ATOMS: atom_id res chain seq x y z
N MET A 1 61.08 33.92 -29.32
CA MET A 1 60.00 33.00 -29.71
C MET A 1 59.60 32.26 -28.44
N GLY A 2 58.51 32.69 -27.82
CA GLY A 2 58.07 32.20 -26.52
C GLY A 2 57.24 30.92 -26.67
N GLU A 3 57.55 29.93 -25.85
CA GLU A 3 56.78 28.69 -25.72
C GLU A 3 55.48 28.97 -24.96
N CYS A 4 54.35 28.77 -25.62
CA CYS A 4 53.03 28.86 -25.03
C CYS A 4 52.69 27.49 -24.43
N GLY A 5 53.01 27.28 -23.16
CA GLY A 5 52.55 26.14 -22.38
C GLY A 5 51.10 26.36 -21.97
N ASP A 6 50.17 25.67 -22.64
CA ASP A 6 48.76 25.63 -22.30
C ASP A 6 48.56 24.99 -20.91
N CYS A 7 48.43 25.86 -19.90
CA CYS A 7 48.08 25.49 -18.54
C CYS A 7 46.57 25.19 -18.50
N CYS A 8 46.19 23.98 -18.92
CA CYS A 8 44.85 23.45 -18.69
C CYS A 8 44.73 23.14 -17.18
N LYS A 9 44.40 24.18 -16.39
CA LYS A 9 44.03 24.03 -14.98
C LYS A 9 42.82 23.11 -14.89
N ARG A 10 43.05 21.82 -14.61
CA ARG A 10 42.01 20.94 -14.08
C ARG A 10 41.54 21.55 -12.77
N MET A 11 40.32 22.09 -12.77
CA MET A 11 39.62 22.41 -11.53
C MET A 11 39.56 21.12 -10.69
N PRO A 12 39.84 21.17 -9.37
CA PRO A 12 39.69 20.00 -8.53
C PRO A 12 38.23 19.57 -8.57
N LEU A 13 37.97 18.31 -8.89
CA LEU A 13 36.69 17.68 -8.60
C LEU A 13 36.57 17.71 -7.07
N GLU A 14 35.80 18.64 -6.53
CA GLU A 14 35.46 18.64 -5.12
C GLU A 14 34.67 17.36 -4.84
N SER A 15 35.35 16.35 -4.28
CA SER A 15 34.70 15.15 -3.75
C SER A 15 33.90 15.55 -2.52
N ARG A 16 32.59 15.31 -2.59
CA ARG A 16 31.63 15.61 -1.54
C ARG A 16 31.25 14.34 -0.80
N ARG A 17 31.06 14.43 0.51
CA ARG A 17 30.61 13.31 1.34
C ARG A 17 29.12 13.45 1.61
N VAL A 18 28.33 12.48 1.15
CA VAL A 18 26.89 12.38 1.44
C VAL A 18 26.60 11.18 2.34
N PHE A 19 25.55 11.25 3.16
CA PHE A 19 25.14 10.17 4.06
C PHE A 19 23.94 9.43 3.49
N VAL A 20 24.08 8.12 3.30
CA VAL A 20 23.03 7.26 2.76
C VAL A 20 22.35 6.49 3.88
N ARG A 21 21.05 6.71 4.09
CA ARG A 21 20.20 5.90 4.97
C ARG A 21 19.48 4.82 4.17
N PHE A 22 19.83 3.55 4.41
CA PHE A 22 19.21 2.37 3.80
C PHE A 22 18.69 1.45 4.90
N ASN A 23 17.36 1.33 5.03
CA ASN A 23 16.67 0.51 6.05
C ASN A 23 17.21 0.67 7.49
N SER A 24 17.76 1.84 7.83
CA SER A 24 18.39 2.15 9.11
C SER A 24 18.16 3.61 9.48
N SER A 25 18.18 3.90 10.78
CA SER A 25 18.16 5.27 11.32
C SER A 25 19.53 5.96 11.23
N HIS A 26 20.60 5.18 11.03
CA HIS A 26 21.95 5.69 10.79
C HIS A 26 22.28 5.67 9.29
N GLY A 27 22.96 6.72 8.85
CA GLY A 27 23.41 6.85 7.46
C GLY A 27 24.90 6.60 7.37
N PHE A 28 25.32 5.79 6.41
CA PHE A 28 26.74 5.56 6.14
C PHE A 28 27.28 6.58 5.13
N PRO A 29 28.55 7.02 5.25
CA PRO A 29 29.13 7.97 4.31
C PRO A 29 29.39 7.31 2.94
N VAL A 30 29.14 8.07 1.88
CA VAL A 30 29.50 7.77 0.49
C VAL A 30 30.15 9.01 -0.11
N GLU A 31 31.33 8.84 -0.69
CA GLU A 31 32.02 9.89 -1.44
C GLU A 31 31.42 9.99 -2.86
N VAL A 32 31.01 11.19 -3.25
CA VAL A 32 30.41 11.50 -4.55
C VAL A 32 31.05 12.75 -5.14
N ASP A 33 31.32 12.73 -6.44
CA ASP A 33 31.78 13.91 -7.18
C ASP A 33 30.60 14.68 -7.78
N SER A 34 30.80 15.96 -8.13
CA SER A 34 29.77 16.82 -8.75
C SER A 34 29.14 16.22 -10.02
N ALA A 35 29.93 15.47 -10.80
CA ALA A 35 29.50 14.81 -12.04
C ALA A 35 28.86 13.43 -11.81
N THR A 36 28.83 12.94 -10.57
CA THR A 36 28.26 11.63 -10.24
C THR A 36 26.76 11.65 -10.53
N SER A 37 26.27 10.64 -11.26
CA SER A 37 24.83 10.50 -11.49
C SER A 37 24.16 9.80 -10.32
N ILE A 38 22.85 10.03 -10.17
CA ILE A 38 22.05 9.30 -9.17
C ILE A 38 22.05 7.79 -9.44
N PHE A 39 22.19 7.38 -10.70
CA PHE A 39 22.38 5.96 -11.04
C PHE A 39 23.69 5.38 -10.48
N GLN A 40 24.81 6.10 -10.61
CA GLN A 40 26.09 5.67 -10.03
C GLN A 40 26.02 5.57 -8.50
N LEU A 41 25.34 6.52 -7.84
CA LEU A 41 25.09 6.43 -6.39
C LEU A 41 24.30 5.16 -6.04
N LYS A 42 23.28 4.80 -6.83
CA LYS A 42 22.54 3.54 -6.64
C LYS A 42 23.44 2.32 -6.82
N GLU A 43 24.34 2.31 -7.81
CA GLU A 43 25.26 1.19 -8.02
C GLU A 43 26.23 1.01 -6.84
N VAL A 44 26.73 2.10 -6.25
CA VAL A 44 27.60 2.04 -5.06
C VAL A 44 26.84 1.43 -3.88
N VAL A 45 25.60 1.87 -3.65
CA VAL A 45 24.75 1.35 -2.57
C VAL A 45 24.35 -0.10 -2.82
N ALA A 46 24.00 -0.44 -4.07
CA ALA A 46 23.68 -1.79 -4.52
C ALA A 46 24.82 -2.78 -4.25
N LYS A 47 26.05 -2.42 -4.61
CA LYS A 47 27.25 -3.23 -4.35
C LYS A 47 27.50 -3.41 -2.85
N ARG A 48 27.32 -2.36 -2.05
CA ARG A 48 27.55 -2.41 -0.60
C ARG A 48 26.50 -3.25 0.14
N GLN A 49 25.25 -3.20 -0.31
CA GLN A 49 24.13 -3.88 0.36
C GLN A 49 23.78 -5.24 -0.27
N GLY A 50 24.38 -5.59 -1.41
CA GLY A 50 24.09 -6.84 -2.13
C GLY A 50 22.71 -6.89 -2.78
N VAL A 51 22.18 -5.74 -3.23
CA VAL A 51 20.85 -5.61 -3.82
C VAL A 51 20.89 -5.06 -5.25
N PRO A 52 19.94 -5.39 -6.15
CA PRO A 52 19.93 -4.86 -7.52
C PRO A 52 19.67 -3.34 -7.59
N ALA A 53 20.47 -2.62 -8.37
CA ALA A 53 20.39 -1.14 -8.45
C ALA A 53 19.09 -0.62 -9.10
N ASP A 54 18.45 -1.40 -9.96
CA ASP A 54 17.17 -1.10 -10.63
C ASP A 54 15.99 -1.07 -9.64
N GLN A 55 16.13 -1.82 -8.55
CA GLN A 55 15.17 -1.87 -7.45
C GLN A 55 15.34 -0.72 -6.45
N LEU A 56 16.38 0.10 -6.57
CA LEU A 56 16.62 1.21 -5.63
C LEU A 56 15.95 2.51 -6.09
N ARG A 57 15.41 3.26 -5.11
CA ARG A 57 14.96 4.65 -5.25
C ARG A 57 15.77 5.52 -4.30
N VAL A 58 16.23 6.67 -4.79
CA VAL A 58 16.96 7.67 -4.00
C VAL A 58 15.98 8.80 -3.70
N ILE A 59 15.89 9.19 -2.44
CA ILE A 59 15.00 10.25 -1.96
C ILE A 59 15.84 11.29 -1.24
N PHE A 60 15.65 12.55 -1.60
CA PHE A 60 16.27 13.69 -0.93
C PHE A 60 15.21 14.76 -0.65
N ALA A 61 15.17 15.28 0.58
CA ALA A 61 14.12 16.19 1.06
C ALA A 61 12.70 15.72 0.70
N GLY A 62 12.47 14.40 0.81
CA GLY A 62 11.24 13.66 0.46
C GLY A 62 10.80 13.68 -1.01
N LYS A 63 11.63 14.17 -1.93
CA LYS A 63 11.44 14.04 -3.38
C LYS A 63 12.30 12.91 -3.93
N GLU A 64 11.76 12.11 -4.84
CA GLU A 64 12.54 11.08 -5.55
C GLU A 64 13.47 11.74 -6.58
N LEU A 65 14.75 11.35 -6.55
CA LEU A 65 15.74 11.76 -7.54
C LEU A 65 15.79 10.74 -8.69
N LYS A 66 15.66 11.24 -9.91
CA LYS A 66 15.73 10.43 -11.15
C LYS A 66 17.17 10.01 -11.46
N ASN A 67 17.34 8.87 -12.14
CA ASN A 67 18.65 8.30 -12.49
C ASN A 67 19.53 9.26 -13.32
N ASP A 68 18.90 10.06 -14.17
CA ASP A 68 19.57 10.94 -15.13
C ASP A 68 20.06 12.25 -14.50
N LEU A 69 19.64 12.54 -13.26
CA LEU A 69 20.10 13.73 -12.53
C LEU A 69 21.54 13.52 -12.05
N MET A 70 22.29 14.61 -12.02
CA MET A 70 23.63 14.67 -11.44
C MET A 70 23.56 15.22 -10.01
N VAL A 71 24.50 14.85 -9.15
CA VAL A 71 24.59 15.35 -7.77
C VAL A 71 24.58 16.88 -7.72
N GLN A 72 25.30 17.55 -8.63
CA GLN A 72 25.30 19.02 -8.74
C GLN A 72 23.93 19.64 -9.03
N SER A 73 23.02 18.92 -9.69
CA SER A 73 21.68 19.41 -10.05
C SER A 73 20.63 19.16 -8.98
N CYS A 74 21.00 18.44 -7.92
CA CYS A 74 20.11 18.02 -6.85
C CYS A 74 20.31 18.84 -5.57
N ASP A 75 21.14 19.90 -5.61
CA ASP A 75 21.53 20.72 -4.46
C ASP A 75 22.02 19.87 -3.27
N LEU A 76 22.78 18.81 -3.56
CA LEU A 76 23.37 17.93 -2.55
C LEU A 76 24.70 18.52 -2.06
N ASP A 77 24.63 19.20 -0.93
CA ASP A 77 25.79 19.78 -0.24
C ASP A 77 26.55 18.74 0.61
N GLN A 78 27.72 19.15 1.11
CA GLN A 78 28.52 18.36 2.04
C GLN A 78 27.69 17.94 3.25
N GLN A 79 27.77 16.66 3.62
CA GLN A 79 27.01 16.04 4.72
C GLN A 79 25.49 15.97 4.52
N SER A 80 24.98 16.15 3.29
CA SER A 80 23.57 15.91 2.96
C SER A 80 23.15 14.47 3.23
N ILE A 81 21.93 14.28 3.73
CA ILE A 81 21.35 12.95 4.00
C ILE A 81 20.40 12.57 2.87
N VAL A 82 20.67 11.44 2.23
CA VAL A 82 19.81 10.84 1.21
C VAL A 82 19.28 9.50 1.71
N HIS A 83 18.01 9.21 1.41
CA HIS A 83 17.42 7.91 1.72
C HIS A 83 17.46 7.05 0.48
N VAL A 84 17.92 5.81 0.64
CA VAL A 84 17.83 4.79 -0.39
C VAL A 84 16.86 3.72 0.09
N VAL A 85 15.85 3.46 -0.71
CA VAL A 85 14.79 2.49 -0.37
C VAL A 85 14.61 1.51 -1.51
N MET A 86 14.29 0.26 -1.18
CA MET A 86 13.94 -0.74 -2.18
C MET A 86 12.52 -0.50 -2.69
N LYS A 87 12.31 -0.71 -3.98
CA LYS A 87 10.97 -0.75 -4.56
C LYS A 87 10.25 -2.00 -4.03
N PRO A 88 9.02 -1.88 -3.54
CA PRO A 88 8.19 -3.06 -3.36
C PRO A 88 8.02 -3.74 -4.72
N GLY A 89 8.20 -5.06 -4.78
CA GLY A 89 8.14 -5.86 -6.00
C GLY A 89 6.74 -5.83 -6.63
N GLY A 90 6.46 -4.81 -7.42
CA GLY A 90 5.23 -4.70 -8.21
C GLY A 90 5.34 -5.55 -9.46
N LYS A 91 4.95 -6.84 -9.39
CA LYS A 91 4.53 -7.55 -10.60
C LYS A 91 3.19 -6.97 -11.04
N GLY A 92 3.22 -6.10 -12.04
CA GLY A 92 2.05 -5.67 -12.81
C GLY A 92 1.46 -4.31 -12.43
N GLN A 93 1.98 -3.25 -13.03
CA GLN A 93 1.13 -2.10 -13.38
C GLN A 93 1.54 -1.57 -14.76
N GLU A 94 0.69 -1.85 -15.74
CA GLU A 94 0.82 -1.46 -17.13
C GLU A 94 0.84 0.07 -17.24
N ARG A 95 1.93 0.60 -17.81
CA ARG A 95 1.94 1.96 -18.36
C ARG A 95 1.19 1.91 -19.70
N ASN A 96 -0.02 2.47 -19.74
CA ASN A 96 -0.66 2.84 -20.99
C ASN A 96 0.06 4.06 -21.59
N THR A 97 1.08 3.82 -22.40
CA THR A 97 1.56 4.81 -23.38
C THR A 97 1.16 4.33 -24.76
N ALA A 98 0.11 4.96 -25.31
CA ALA A 98 -0.21 4.90 -26.73
C ALA A 98 0.89 5.62 -27.53
N GLY A 99 1.46 4.93 -28.53
CA GLY A 99 2.44 5.47 -29.46
C GLY A 99 2.68 4.51 -30.63
N ASN A 100 2.50 5.03 -31.84
CA ASN A 100 2.33 4.33 -33.12
C ASN A 100 3.60 3.67 -33.72
N SER A 101 3.42 2.44 -34.25
CA SER A 101 3.94 1.86 -35.53
C SER A 101 5.45 1.54 -35.73
N PRO A 102 5.87 0.73 -36.73
CA PRO A 102 5.23 -0.42 -37.41
C PRO A 102 6.14 -1.69 -37.58
N ARG A 103 5.47 -2.82 -37.89
CA ARG A 103 5.86 -4.06 -38.60
C ARG A 103 7.35 -4.39 -38.90
N GLY A 104 7.75 -5.61 -38.52
CA GLY A 104 8.83 -6.39 -39.15
C GLY A 104 8.84 -7.84 -38.64
N ALA A 105 8.70 -8.81 -39.54
CA ALA A 105 8.54 -10.24 -39.28
C ALA A 105 9.87 -11.00 -39.12
N THR A 106 9.87 -12.10 -38.37
CA THR A 106 10.33 -13.48 -38.73
C THR A 106 10.38 -14.36 -37.48
N GLY A 107 9.85 -15.59 -37.57
CA GLY A 107 9.74 -16.51 -36.43
C GLY A 107 10.84 -17.57 -36.33
N ALA A 108 10.91 -18.21 -35.16
CA ALA A 108 11.24 -19.63 -34.94
C ALA A 108 10.93 -19.98 -33.46
N PRO A 109 10.54 -21.23 -33.14
CA PRO A 109 10.01 -21.60 -31.83
C PRO A 109 11.08 -22.22 -30.91
N GLU A 110 11.09 -21.86 -29.63
CA GLU A 110 11.90 -22.56 -28.61
C GLU A 110 11.09 -22.88 -27.35
N ARG A 111 10.75 -24.19 -27.26
CA ARG A 111 10.86 -25.10 -26.11
C ARG A 111 10.48 -24.60 -24.71
N GLU A 112 9.32 -25.05 -24.25
CA GLU A 112 9.01 -25.21 -22.82
C GLU A 112 9.66 -26.48 -22.26
N PRO A 113 10.21 -26.48 -21.03
CA PRO A 113 10.51 -27.71 -20.32
C PRO A 113 9.30 -28.20 -19.50
N GLU A 114 9.08 -29.50 -19.64
CA GLU A 114 8.03 -30.34 -19.08
C GLU A 114 7.99 -30.31 -17.55
N SER A 115 6.79 -30.10 -16.98
CA SER A 115 6.47 -30.49 -15.60
C SER A 115 5.71 -31.81 -15.62
N LEU A 116 6.43 -32.87 -15.30
CA LEU A 116 5.92 -34.21 -15.03
C LEU A 116 5.32 -34.25 -13.63
N THR A 117 4.00 -34.43 -13.54
CA THR A 117 3.34 -35.40 -12.64
C THR A 117 1.83 -35.36 -12.89
N ARG A 118 1.38 -36.23 -13.79
CA ARG A 118 0.00 -36.70 -13.84
C ARG A 118 -0.21 -37.67 -12.70
N VAL A 119 -1.25 -37.46 -11.89
CA VAL A 119 -1.89 -38.57 -11.17
C VAL A 119 -3.39 -38.40 -11.35
N ASP A 120 -3.99 -39.42 -11.95
CA ASP A 120 -5.39 -39.51 -12.36
C ASP A 120 -6.27 -39.99 -11.20
N PHE A 121 -7.52 -39.54 -11.17
CA PHE A 121 -8.51 -39.88 -10.15
C PHE A 121 -9.36 -41.08 -10.60
N SER A 122 -9.53 -42.09 -9.75
CA SER A 122 -10.71 -42.97 -9.81
C SER A 122 -10.91 -43.77 -8.53
N SER A 123 -12.19 -44.07 -8.23
CA SER A 123 -12.76 -44.91 -7.15
C SER A 123 -12.91 -44.19 -5.81
N SER A 124 -14.11 -43.94 -5.26
CA SER A 124 -15.12 -44.96 -4.96
C SER A 124 -16.52 -44.36 -4.73
N VAL A 125 -17.53 -45.22 -4.92
CA VAL A 125 -18.97 -44.96 -5.04
C VAL A 125 -19.72 -45.52 -3.81
N LEU A 126 -20.50 -44.65 -3.13
CA LEU A 126 -21.81 -44.84 -2.43
C LEU A 126 -21.93 -45.67 -1.11
N PRO A 127 -23.07 -45.66 -0.33
CA PRO A 127 -24.32 -44.84 -0.37
C PRO A 127 -24.92 -44.32 0.99
N THR A 128 -25.98 -43.47 0.91
CA THR A 128 -27.21 -43.31 1.79
C THR A 128 -27.07 -42.99 3.30
N ASP A 129 -27.90 -42.19 4.00
CA ASP A 129 -29.28 -41.67 3.83
C ASP A 129 -29.57 -40.50 4.82
N SER A 130 -30.58 -39.67 4.48
CA SER A 130 -31.57 -39.02 5.38
C SER A 130 -31.73 -37.48 5.35
N VAL A 131 -32.67 -37.05 4.49
CA VAL A 131 -33.81 -36.10 4.64
C VAL A 131 -33.68 -34.80 5.49
N GLY A 132 -33.96 -33.66 4.84
CA GLY A 132 -34.49 -32.44 5.46
C GLY A 132 -34.58 -31.26 4.49
N LEU A 133 -35.80 -30.90 4.07
CA LEU A 133 -36.14 -29.95 3.01
C LEU A 133 -35.58 -28.52 3.17
N ALA A 134 -34.99 -27.99 2.09
CA ALA A 134 -34.95 -26.56 1.79
C ALA A 134 -35.19 -26.34 0.28
N VAL A 135 -35.97 -25.31 -0.03
CA VAL A 135 -36.56 -24.99 -1.33
C VAL A 135 -35.48 -24.78 -2.42
N ILE A 136 -35.53 -25.61 -3.45
CA ILE A 136 -34.71 -25.54 -4.68
C ILE A 136 -35.37 -24.55 -5.64
N LEU A 137 -34.63 -23.55 -6.11
CA LEU A 137 -34.92 -22.89 -7.39
C LEU A 137 -34.25 -23.72 -8.48
N ASN A 138 -35.05 -24.18 -9.44
CA ASN A 138 -34.73 -25.17 -10.47
C ASN A 138 -33.46 -24.83 -11.28
N GLU A 139 -32.61 -25.86 -11.45
CA GLU A 139 -31.61 -25.95 -12.51
C GLU A 139 -32.23 -26.68 -13.71
N ASP A 140 -32.41 -25.98 -14.84
CA ASP A 140 -32.64 -26.62 -16.14
C ASP A 140 -31.34 -26.57 -16.95
N ARG A 141 -30.70 -27.73 -17.10
CA ARG A 141 -29.79 -28.12 -18.20
C ARG A 141 -30.65 -28.86 -19.23
N GLU A 142 -30.56 -28.74 -20.55
CA GLU A 142 -29.55 -28.29 -21.49
C GLU A 142 -30.24 -28.14 -22.87
N LYS A 143 -29.80 -27.20 -23.71
CA LYS A 143 -29.69 -27.39 -25.16
C LYS A 143 -28.71 -26.38 -25.75
N ASP A 144 -27.71 -26.92 -26.43
CA ASP A 144 -26.58 -26.24 -27.06
C ASP A 144 -26.95 -25.01 -27.89
N ALA A 145 -26.39 -23.85 -27.52
CA ALA A 145 -26.03 -22.77 -28.44
C ALA A 145 -24.91 -21.92 -27.80
N PRO A 146 -23.82 -21.59 -28.52
CA PRO A 146 -22.74 -20.79 -27.97
C PRO A 146 -23.22 -19.36 -27.72
N PRO A 147 -23.08 -18.80 -26.50
CA PRO A 147 -23.48 -17.42 -26.28
C PRO A 147 -22.51 -16.48 -27.01
N ALA A 148 -23.10 -15.58 -27.79
CA ALA A 148 -22.42 -14.51 -28.49
C ALA A 148 -21.43 -13.76 -27.59
N GLY A 149 -20.28 -13.41 -28.17
CA GLY A 149 -19.12 -12.85 -27.49
C GLY A 149 -19.45 -11.75 -26.50
N LYS A 150 -18.85 -11.84 -25.31
CA LYS A 150 -18.77 -10.75 -24.34
C LYS A 150 -18.27 -9.49 -25.06
N PRO A 151 -18.92 -8.32 -24.88
CA PRO A 151 -18.27 -7.07 -25.25
C PRO A 151 -17.02 -6.94 -24.38
N ALA A 152 -15.86 -6.83 -25.03
CA ALA A 152 -14.59 -6.58 -24.37
C ALA A 152 -14.63 -5.25 -23.58
N GLY A 153 -14.12 -5.27 -22.34
CA GLY A 153 -13.48 -4.09 -21.74
C GLY A 153 -14.34 -3.14 -20.88
N ARG A 154 -15.08 -3.64 -19.87
CA ARG A 154 -15.35 -2.81 -18.68
C ARG A 154 -14.44 -3.25 -17.52
N PRO A 155 -13.55 -2.38 -17.01
CA PRO A 155 -12.71 -2.72 -15.87
C PRO A 155 -13.58 -3.01 -14.65
N THR A 156 -13.21 -4.04 -13.89
CA THR A 156 -13.91 -4.43 -12.67
C THR A 156 -13.80 -3.32 -11.64
N TYR A 157 -14.88 -2.57 -11.43
CA TYR A 157 -14.94 -1.54 -10.40
C TYR A 157 -14.95 -2.20 -9.01
N ASN A 158 -13.94 -1.92 -8.20
CA ASN A 158 -13.83 -2.37 -6.82
C ASN A 158 -13.78 -1.15 -5.90
N SER A 159 -14.73 -1.09 -4.97
CA SER A 159 -14.79 -0.06 -3.94
C SER A 159 -13.81 -0.34 -2.79
N PHE A 160 -13.53 -1.62 -2.52
CA PHE A 160 -12.84 -2.03 -1.31
C PHE A 160 -11.43 -2.55 -1.60
N TYR A 161 -10.51 -2.26 -0.69
CA TYR A 161 -9.16 -2.78 -0.70
C TYR A 161 -8.83 -3.47 0.63
N VAL A 162 -8.04 -4.53 0.56
CA VAL A 162 -7.58 -5.30 1.72
C VAL A 162 -6.09 -5.54 1.63
N TYR A 163 -5.45 -5.74 2.78
CA TYR A 163 -4.11 -6.34 2.82
C TYR A 163 -4.24 -7.86 2.89
N CYS A 164 -3.82 -8.55 1.82
CA CYS A 164 -3.79 -10.00 1.80
C CYS A 164 -2.46 -10.51 2.38
N LYS A 165 -2.51 -11.16 3.55
CA LYS A 165 -1.33 -11.72 4.23
C LYS A 165 -0.63 -12.84 3.46
N GLY A 166 -1.34 -13.54 2.59
CA GLY A 166 -0.80 -14.63 1.78
C GLY A 166 -1.90 -15.26 0.93
N PRO A 167 -1.61 -15.68 -0.31
CA PRO A 167 -0.30 -15.69 -0.97
C PRO A 167 0.15 -14.33 -1.56
N CYS A 168 -0.68 -13.28 -1.54
CA CYS A 168 -0.35 -12.05 -2.28
C CYS A 168 0.68 -11.14 -1.60
N GLN A 169 0.68 -11.05 -0.26
CA GLN A 169 1.55 -10.16 0.53
C GLN A 169 1.52 -8.68 0.07
N THR A 170 0.36 -8.22 -0.39
CA THR A 170 0.19 -6.87 -0.94
C THR A 170 -1.27 -6.42 -0.88
N VAL A 171 -1.51 -5.16 -1.24
CA VAL A 171 -2.85 -4.58 -1.34
C VAL A 171 -3.59 -5.17 -2.54
N GLN A 172 -4.76 -5.75 -2.26
CA GLN A 172 -5.60 -6.37 -3.27
C GLN A 172 -7.03 -5.84 -3.19
N PRO A 173 -7.81 -5.93 -4.27
CA PRO A 173 -9.25 -5.69 -4.20
C PRO A 173 -9.89 -6.59 -3.14
N GLY A 174 -10.75 -6.02 -2.31
CA GLY A 174 -11.47 -6.71 -1.25
C GLY A 174 -12.83 -7.22 -1.71
N LYS A 175 -13.27 -8.35 -1.16
CA LYS A 175 -14.64 -8.85 -1.26
C LYS A 175 -15.33 -8.67 0.08
N LEU A 176 -16.35 -7.82 0.14
CA LEU A 176 -17.20 -7.66 1.32
C LEU A 176 -18.16 -8.85 1.46
N ARG A 177 -18.28 -9.38 2.67
CA ARG A 177 -19.18 -10.47 3.06
C ARG A 177 -19.87 -10.12 4.38
N VAL A 178 -21.02 -10.74 4.60
CA VAL A 178 -21.80 -10.61 5.84
C VAL A 178 -22.15 -12.00 6.36
N ARG A 179 -22.15 -12.14 7.69
CA ARG A 179 -22.62 -13.32 8.41
C ARG A 179 -23.40 -12.91 9.66
N CYS A 180 -24.15 -13.84 10.22
CA CYS A 180 -24.83 -13.65 11.50
C CYS A 180 -23.79 -13.54 12.62
N GLY A 181 -23.86 -12.50 13.45
CA GLY A 181 -22.93 -12.32 14.57
C GLY A 181 -23.04 -13.41 15.65
N THR A 182 -24.18 -14.11 15.74
CA THR A 182 -24.43 -15.16 16.73
C THR A 182 -23.93 -16.53 16.26
N CYS A 183 -24.42 -17.03 15.11
CA CYS A 183 -24.07 -18.37 14.63
C CYS A 183 -22.89 -18.38 13.63
N ARG A 184 -22.40 -17.22 13.20
CA ARG A 184 -21.32 -17.03 12.20
C ARG A 184 -21.60 -17.64 10.82
N GLN A 185 -22.84 -18.02 10.53
CA GLN A 185 -23.24 -18.51 9.21
C GLN A 185 -23.66 -17.35 8.30
N ALA A 186 -23.49 -17.54 6.99
CA ALA A 186 -23.93 -16.59 5.95
C ALA A 186 -25.44 -16.68 5.66
N THR A 187 -26.25 -16.79 6.72
CA THR A 187 -27.72 -16.97 6.68
C THR A 187 -28.47 -15.73 7.18
N LEU A 188 -27.77 -14.64 7.47
CA LEU A 188 -28.38 -13.38 7.90
C LEU A 188 -28.91 -12.59 6.70
N THR A 189 -30.21 -12.30 6.71
CA THR A 189 -30.83 -11.41 5.72
C THR A 189 -30.91 -10.00 6.30
N LEU A 190 -30.28 -9.04 5.63
CA LEU A 190 -30.26 -7.64 6.07
C LEU A 190 -31.57 -6.94 5.69
N ALA A 191 -32.08 -6.09 6.58
CA ALA A 191 -33.23 -5.23 6.28
C ALA A 191 -32.89 -4.16 5.21
N GLN A 192 -31.65 -3.65 5.26
CA GLN A 192 -31.08 -2.74 4.27
C GLN A 192 -29.59 -3.05 4.06
N GLY A 193 -29.08 -2.83 2.84
CA GLY A 193 -27.65 -2.97 2.55
C GLY A 193 -26.81 -1.85 3.19
N PRO A 194 -25.50 -2.09 3.46
CA PRO A 194 -24.60 -1.07 3.96
C PRO A 194 -24.45 0.09 2.97
N SER A 195 -24.25 1.29 3.49
CA SER A 195 -24.18 2.53 2.72
C SER A 195 -22.86 3.29 2.88
N CYS A 196 -22.08 3.00 3.92
CA CYS A 196 -20.80 3.62 4.21
C CYS A 196 -19.85 2.69 5.00
N TRP A 197 -18.63 3.15 5.27
CA TRP A 197 -17.66 2.39 6.08
C TRP A 197 -18.13 2.15 7.52
N ASP A 198 -18.83 3.10 8.14
CA ASP A 198 -19.28 2.96 9.53
C ASP A 198 -20.26 1.80 9.70
N ASP A 199 -21.10 1.55 8.69
CA ASP A 199 -22.05 0.44 8.67
C ASP A 199 -21.35 -0.94 8.73
N VAL A 200 -20.13 -1.04 8.19
CA VAL A 200 -19.39 -2.31 8.07
C VAL A 200 -18.24 -2.46 9.07
N LEU A 201 -17.70 -1.35 9.60
CA LEU A 201 -16.58 -1.37 10.54
C LEU A 201 -17.03 -1.30 12.00
N ILE A 202 -18.15 -0.64 12.30
CA ILE A 202 -18.67 -0.53 13.67
C ILE A 202 -19.44 -1.82 14.03
N PRO A 203 -19.02 -2.57 15.05
CA PRO A 203 -19.71 -3.79 15.45
C PRO A 203 -21.16 -3.53 15.85
N ASN A 204 -22.07 -4.45 15.53
CA ASN A 204 -23.51 -4.39 15.86
C ASN A 204 -24.24 -3.15 15.32
N ARG A 205 -23.68 -2.46 14.32
CA ARG A 205 -24.30 -1.27 13.72
C ARG A 205 -25.51 -1.61 12.86
N MET A 206 -25.44 -2.71 12.12
CA MET A 206 -26.51 -3.17 11.23
C MET A 206 -27.22 -4.40 11.79
N SER A 207 -28.52 -4.46 11.56
CA SER A 207 -29.38 -5.56 11.97
C SER A 207 -29.99 -6.30 10.78
N GLY A 208 -30.41 -7.53 11.04
CA GLY A 208 -31.08 -8.40 10.10
C GLY A 208 -31.75 -9.56 10.82
N GLU A 209 -32.26 -10.51 10.06
CA GLU A 209 -32.90 -11.72 10.60
C GLU A 209 -32.15 -12.96 10.12
N CYS A 210 -31.66 -13.76 11.06
CA CYS A 210 -30.95 -15.00 10.77
C CYS A 210 -31.94 -16.09 10.33
N GLN A 211 -31.68 -16.69 9.17
CA GLN A 211 -32.50 -17.77 8.61
C GLN A 211 -32.05 -19.16 9.09
N SER A 212 -31.03 -19.25 9.96
CA SER A 212 -30.59 -20.51 10.54
C SER A 212 -31.66 -21.04 11.51
N PRO A 213 -31.97 -22.35 11.50
CA PRO A 213 -32.88 -22.97 12.46
C PRO A 213 -32.47 -22.64 13.90
N HIS A 214 -33.44 -22.19 14.70
CA HIS A 214 -33.28 -21.90 16.13
C HIS A 214 -32.21 -20.85 16.49
N CYS A 215 -31.81 -19.97 15.56
CA CYS A 215 -30.86 -18.91 15.84
C CYS A 215 -31.59 -17.59 16.15
N PRO A 216 -31.44 -17.00 17.36
CA PRO A 216 -32.01 -15.70 17.70
C PRO A 216 -31.18 -14.51 17.17
N GLY A 217 -30.23 -14.76 16.28
CA GLY A 217 -29.26 -13.76 15.86
C GLY A 217 -29.87 -12.67 14.99
N THR A 218 -29.73 -11.43 15.43
CA THR A 218 -30.24 -10.24 14.73
C THR A 218 -29.17 -9.26 14.29
N THR A 219 -27.90 -9.52 14.63
CA THR A 219 -26.79 -8.62 14.36
C THR A 219 -25.96 -9.06 13.16
N ALA A 220 -25.59 -8.09 12.32
CA ALA A 220 -24.72 -8.31 11.18
C ALA A 220 -23.25 -8.20 11.57
N GLU A 221 -22.47 -9.20 11.17
CA GLU A 221 -21.01 -9.18 11.24
C GLU A 221 -20.46 -9.14 9.81
N PHE A 222 -19.83 -8.03 9.46
CA PHE A 222 -19.17 -7.87 8.17
C PHE A 222 -17.71 -8.29 8.25
N PHE A 223 -17.22 -8.86 7.17
CA PHE A 223 -15.83 -9.23 7.03
C PHE A 223 -15.39 -9.15 5.57
N PHE A 224 -14.09 -8.98 5.37
CA PHE A 224 -13.50 -8.83 4.06
C PHE A 224 -12.59 -10.00 3.73
N LYS A 225 -12.49 -10.32 2.43
CA LYS A 225 -11.57 -11.33 1.90
C LYS A 225 -10.79 -10.79 0.71
N CYS A 226 -9.70 -11.47 0.37
CA CYS A 226 -8.95 -11.17 -0.83
C CYS A 226 -9.77 -11.48 -2.10
N GLY A 227 -9.79 -10.53 -3.03
CA GLY A 227 -10.46 -10.66 -4.31
C GLY A 227 -9.66 -11.43 -5.36
N ALA A 228 -8.33 -11.46 -5.23
CA ALA A 228 -7.40 -11.90 -6.26
C ALA A 228 -7.27 -13.42 -6.40
N HIS A 229 -7.66 -14.18 -5.38
CA HIS A 229 -7.64 -15.65 -5.39
C HIS A 229 -8.88 -16.21 -4.69
N PRO A 230 -9.20 -17.51 -4.89
CA PRO A 230 -10.19 -18.20 -4.06
C PRO A 230 -9.76 -18.19 -2.59
N THR A 231 -10.74 -18.04 -1.69
CA THR A 231 -10.52 -17.93 -0.23
C THR A 231 -11.61 -18.68 0.51
N SER A 232 -11.26 -19.41 1.57
CA SER A 232 -12.23 -20.07 2.45
C SER A 232 -13.06 -19.04 3.25
N ASP A 233 -14.13 -19.47 3.93
CA ASP A 233 -14.95 -18.59 4.79
C ASP A 233 -14.23 -18.12 6.06
N GLU A 234 -13.21 -18.85 6.50
CA GLU A 234 -12.39 -18.51 7.66
C GLU A 234 -11.24 -17.56 7.30
N GLU A 235 -10.81 -17.57 6.03
CA GLU A 235 -9.76 -16.70 5.51
C GLU A 235 -10.26 -15.27 5.32
N THR A 236 -10.06 -14.46 6.36
CA THR A 236 -10.36 -13.03 6.34
C THR A 236 -9.10 -12.19 6.06
N SER A 237 -9.31 -11.01 5.50
CA SER A 237 -8.29 -9.99 5.25
C SER A 237 -8.77 -8.67 5.82
N VAL A 238 -7.84 -7.86 6.35
CA VAL A 238 -8.17 -6.59 6.98
C VAL A 238 -8.49 -5.56 5.89
N ALA A 239 -9.61 -4.85 6.02
CA ALA A 239 -10.00 -3.77 5.12
C ALA A 239 -9.10 -2.55 5.32
N LEU A 240 -8.79 -1.87 4.23
CA LEU A 240 -8.00 -0.65 4.20
C LEU A 240 -8.93 0.50 3.81
N ASN A 241 -9.68 1.03 4.78
CA ASN A 241 -10.75 2.02 4.55
C ASN A 241 -10.25 3.38 4.04
N LEU A 242 -8.96 3.70 4.20
CA LEU A 242 -8.37 4.91 3.63
C LEU A 242 -7.98 4.75 2.16
N ILE A 243 -7.92 3.52 1.65
CA ILE A 243 -7.56 3.23 0.26
C ILE A 243 -8.82 3.12 -0.58
N THR A 244 -8.86 3.86 -1.68
CA THR A 244 -9.99 3.86 -2.60
C THR A 244 -9.53 3.86 -4.06
N THR A 245 -10.46 3.54 -4.95
CA THR A 245 -10.27 3.64 -6.39
C THR A 245 -10.40 5.10 -6.79
N ASN A 246 -9.40 5.61 -7.51
CA ASN A 246 -9.39 6.99 -7.98
C ASN A 246 -10.26 7.16 -9.23
N SER A 247 -11.58 7.05 -9.05
CA SER A 247 -12.57 7.29 -10.10
C SER A 247 -12.70 8.76 -10.51
N ARG A 248 -12.07 9.66 -9.75
CA ARG A 248 -12.14 11.12 -9.90
C ARG A 248 -10.91 11.71 -10.60
N ASP A 249 -9.98 10.87 -11.03
CA ASP A 249 -8.71 11.25 -11.67
C ASP A 249 -7.91 12.32 -10.89
N ILE A 250 -7.94 12.23 -9.54
CA ILE A 250 -7.25 13.18 -8.67
C ILE A 250 -5.75 12.90 -8.68
N THR A 251 -4.95 13.96 -8.78
CA THR A 251 -3.49 13.88 -8.77
C THR A 251 -2.95 13.59 -7.37
N CYS A 252 -1.88 12.80 -7.28
CA CYS A 252 -1.15 12.58 -6.04
C CYS A 252 -0.51 13.89 -5.54
N ILE A 253 -0.64 14.16 -4.24
CA ILE A 253 -0.06 15.34 -3.58
C ILE A 253 1.47 15.46 -3.72
N THR A 254 2.18 14.33 -3.81
CA THR A 254 3.65 14.32 -3.84
C THR A 254 4.22 14.29 -5.24
N CYS A 255 3.74 13.37 -6.10
CA CYS A 255 4.30 13.18 -7.45
C CYS A 255 3.48 13.83 -8.56
N MET A 256 2.31 14.39 -8.26
CA MET A 256 1.36 14.96 -9.23
C MET A 256 0.80 13.99 -10.28
N ASP A 257 1.20 12.72 -10.28
CA ASP A 257 0.64 11.70 -11.17
C ASP A 257 -0.78 11.31 -10.75
N VAL A 258 -1.62 10.98 -11.73
CA VAL A 258 -2.90 10.30 -11.51
C VAL A 258 -2.66 8.80 -11.45
N ARG A 259 -3.00 8.17 -10.32
CA ARG A 259 -2.91 6.72 -10.12
C ARG A 259 -4.28 6.15 -9.77
N SER A 260 -4.56 4.92 -10.20
CA SER A 260 -5.87 4.28 -10.04
C SER A 260 -6.23 3.91 -8.60
N ARG A 261 -5.22 3.70 -7.76
CA ARG A 261 -5.34 3.33 -6.34
C ARG A 261 -4.64 4.39 -5.51
N VAL A 262 -5.38 5.00 -4.59
CA VAL A 262 -4.89 6.11 -3.78
C VAL A 262 -5.32 5.95 -2.34
N LEU A 263 -4.52 6.48 -1.42
CA LEU A 263 -4.86 6.64 -0.02
C LEU A 263 -5.35 8.08 0.19
N VAL A 264 -6.46 8.23 0.90
CA VAL A 264 -7.07 9.51 1.25
C VAL A 264 -6.89 9.74 2.73
N PHE A 265 -6.14 10.77 3.11
CA PHE A 265 -5.95 11.14 4.50
C PHE A 265 -7.24 11.68 5.12
N GLN A 266 -7.44 11.46 6.43
CA GLN A 266 -8.56 12.01 7.20
C GLN A 266 -8.32 13.46 7.67
N CYS A 267 -7.59 14.26 6.90
CA CYS A 267 -7.46 15.70 7.17
C CYS A 267 -8.68 16.47 6.64
N ASN A 268 -8.84 17.74 7.06
CA ASN A 268 -9.93 18.62 6.60
C ASN A 268 -10.03 18.71 5.06
N HIS A 269 -8.90 18.68 4.35
CA HIS A 269 -8.88 18.77 2.88
C HIS A 269 -8.93 17.41 2.17
N ARG A 270 -8.96 16.30 2.93
CA ARG A 270 -8.92 14.92 2.43
C ARG A 270 -7.84 14.71 1.35
N HIS A 271 -6.60 15.04 1.67
CA HIS A 271 -5.49 14.96 0.72
C HIS A 271 -5.25 13.53 0.21
N VAL A 272 -4.99 13.43 -1.09
CA VAL A 272 -4.80 12.18 -1.85
C VAL A 272 -3.32 11.92 -2.08
N ILE A 273 -2.86 10.72 -1.74
CA ILE A 273 -1.50 10.25 -2.01
C ILE A 273 -1.55 8.88 -2.70
N CYS A 274 -0.72 8.66 -3.73
CA CYS A 274 -0.61 7.33 -4.33
C CYS A 274 0.14 6.37 -3.40
N LEU A 275 -0.11 5.07 -3.54
CA LEU A 275 0.50 4.05 -2.66
C LEU A 275 2.03 4.03 -2.74
N ASP A 276 2.59 4.31 -3.92
CA ASP A 276 4.05 4.41 -4.12
C ASP A 276 4.64 5.56 -3.28
N CYS A 277 4.02 6.74 -3.29
CA CYS A 277 4.48 7.88 -2.51
C CYS A 277 4.22 7.68 -1.01
N PHE A 278 3.13 7.01 -0.63
CA PHE A 278 2.87 6.67 0.76
C PHE A 278 3.93 5.70 1.30
N TYR A 279 4.32 4.68 0.53
CA TYR A 279 5.43 3.79 0.88
C TYR A 279 6.71 4.58 1.15
N LEU A 280 7.10 5.47 0.21
CA LEU A 280 8.30 6.30 0.39
C LEU A 280 8.20 7.18 1.64
N TYR A 281 7.06 7.83 1.83
CA TYR A 281 6.81 8.68 3.00
C TYR A 281 7.01 7.90 4.28
N CYS A 282 6.36 6.74 4.46
CA CYS A 282 6.53 5.93 5.66
C CYS A 282 7.98 5.48 5.89
N VAL A 283 8.66 4.96 4.86
CA VAL A 283 10.04 4.47 5.02
C VAL A 283 11.01 5.60 5.33
N THR A 284 10.86 6.77 4.70
CA THR A 284 11.67 7.95 5.06
C THR A 284 11.45 8.36 6.51
N ARG A 285 10.20 8.42 6.99
CA ARG A 285 9.91 8.77 8.38
C ARG A 285 10.34 7.71 9.40
N LEU A 286 10.35 6.42 9.02
CA LEU A 286 10.97 5.37 9.83
C LEU A 286 12.48 5.59 9.96
N ASN A 287 13.16 5.90 8.84
CA ASN A 287 14.59 6.17 8.82
C ASN A 287 14.95 7.49 9.54
N ASP A 288 14.07 8.48 9.50
CA ASP A 288 14.23 9.77 10.20
C ASP A 288 13.79 9.74 11.66
N ARG A 289 13.16 8.65 12.10
CA ARG A 289 12.53 8.55 13.42
C ARG A 289 11.55 9.70 13.69
N GLN A 290 10.68 9.95 12.71
CA GLN A 290 9.70 11.03 12.74
C GLN A 290 8.24 10.52 12.76
N PHE A 291 8.02 9.33 13.31
CA PHE A 291 6.67 8.90 13.65
C PHE A 291 6.17 9.69 14.86
N VAL A 292 4.92 10.13 14.80
CA VAL A 292 4.31 10.95 15.84
C VAL A 292 3.70 10.03 16.90
N PRO A 293 4.05 10.18 18.18
CA PRO A 293 3.40 9.44 19.27
C PRO A 293 2.02 10.02 19.54
N ASP A 294 1.03 9.14 19.71
CA ASP A 294 -0.30 9.43 20.22
C ASP A 294 -0.56 8.54 21.45
N PRO A 295 -1.03 9.09 22.59
CA PRO A 295 -1.19 8.32 23.83
C PRO A 295 -2.17 7.15 23.75
N GLN A 296 -3.18 7.21 22.88
CA GLN A 296 -4.22 6.19 22.77
C GLN A 296 -3.95 5.23 21.61
N LEU A 297 -3.33 5.74 20.54
CA LEU A 297 -3.10 4.98 19.32
C LEU A 297 -1.72 4.31 19.27
N GLY A 298 -0.70 4.92 19.88
CA GLY A 298 0.70 4.54 19.69
C GLY A 298 1.38 5.41 18.64
N TYR A 299 2.26 4.85 17.81
CA TYR A 299 3.00 5.62 16.80
C TYR A 299 2.31 5.61 15.45
N SER A 300 2.08 6.79 14.88
CA SER A 300 1.45 6.94 13.56
C SER A 300 2.06 8.09 12.76
N LEU A 301 1.53 8.32 11.55
CA LEU A 301 1.93 9.42 10.68
C LEU A 301 0.72 10.28 10.30
N PRO A 302 0.88 11.62 10.29
CA PRO A 302 -0.15 12.53 9.82
C PRO A 302 -0.15 12.59 8.30
N CYS A 303 -1.10 13.36 7.76
CA CYS A 303 -1.08 13.82 6.38
C CYS A 303 0.30 14.37 6.02
N VAL A 304 0.78 14.01 4.84
CA VAL A 304 2.11 14.38 4.34
C VAL A 304 2.31 15.90 4.20
N ALA A 305 1.21 16.67 4.12
CA ALA A 305 1.20 18.13 4.14
C ALA A 305 1.28 18.75 5.54
N GLY A 306 1.32 17.93 6.61
CA GLY A 306 1.37 18.41 8.00
C GLY A 306 0.04 18.97 8.52
N CYS A 307 -1.09 18.51 7.98
CA CYS A 307 -2.41 18.95 8.46
C CYS A 307 -2.66 18.53 9.92
N PRO A 308 -3.34 19.36 10.72
CA PRO A 308 -3.73 18.97 12.08
C PRO A 308 -4.73 17.80 12.06
N ASP A 309 -4.78 17.04 13.16
CA ASP A 309 -5.73 15.94 13.42
C ASP A 309 -5.87 14.92 12.29
N SER A 310 -4.77 14.64 11.59
CA SER A 310 -4.75 13.83 10.38
C SER A 310 -3.97 12.53 10.51
N LEU A 311 -3.71 12.10 11.75
CA LEU A 311 -3.05 10.83 12.05
C LEU A 311 -3.86 9.67 11.49
N VAL A 312 -3.16 8.71 10.87
CA VAL A 312 -3.77 7.46 10.44
C VAL A 312 -4.17 6.65 11.67
N LYS A 313 -5.47 6.58 11.96
CA LYS A 313 -6.03 5.88 13.13
C LYS A 313 -5.94 4.36 12.96
N GLU A 314 -6.24 3.87 11.77
CA GLU A 314 -6.18 2.44 11.48
C GLU A 314 -4.74 1.98 11.18
N LEU A 315 -3.96 1.65 12.22
CA LEU A 315 -2.53 1.31 12.09
C LEU A 315 -2.21 0.12 11.16
N HIS A 316 -3.19 -0.73 10.87
CA HIS A 316 -3.02 -1.83 9.91
C HIS A 316 -2.77 -1.33 8.47
N HIS A 317 -2.99 -0.04 8.16
CA HIS A 317 -2.55 0.56 6.90
C HIS A 317 -1.03 0.49 6.71
N PHE A 318 -0.23 0.48 7.77
CA PHE A 318 1.22 0.35 7.64
C PHE A 318 1.65 -1.05 7.18
N ARG A 319 0.75 -2.05 7.15
CA ARG A 319 1.06 -3.38 6.58
C ARG A 319 1.35 -3.31 5.08
N ILE A 320 0.86 -2.27 4.39
CA ILE A 320 1.12 -2.11 2.94
C ILE A 320 2.59 -1.86 2.62
N LEU A 321 3.42 -1.57 3.63
CA LEU A 321 4.86 -1.44 3.49
C LEU A 321 5.55 -2.80 3.24
N GLY A 322 4.82 -3.91 3.38
CA GLY A 322 5.38 -5.26 3.34
C GLY A 322 5.96 -5.69 4.68
N GLU A 323 6.25 -6.97 4.82
CA GLU A 323 6.63 -7.58 6.10
C GLU A 323 7.90 -6.96 6.70
N GLU A 324 8.96 -6.77 5.90
CA GLU A 324 10.24 -6.20 6.39
C GLU A 324 10.04 -4.82 7.02
N GLN A 325 9.39 -3.91 6.31
CA GLN A 325 9.21 -2.52 6.76
C GLN A 325 8.14 -2.42 7.86
N TYR A 326 7.11 -3.25 7.81
CA TYR A 326 6.10 -3.31 8.87
C TYR A 326 6.69 -3.84 10.19
N ASN A 327 7.58 -4.83 10.14
CA ASN A 327 8.28 -5.33 11.33
C ASN A 327 9.14 -4.23 11.98
N ARG A 328 9.85 -3.44 11.17
CA ARG A 328 10.58 -2.25 11.66
C ARG A 328 9.64 -1.24 12.33
N TYR A 329 8.48 -0.99 11.74
CA TYR A 329 7.45 -0.14 12.36
C TYR A 329 6.95 -0.71 13.69
N GLN A 330 6.73 -2.02 13.81
CA GLN A 330 6.30 -2.65 15.07
C GLN A 330 7.35 -2.53 16.19
N GLN A 331 8.64 -2.56 15.85
CA GLN A 331 9.74 -2.41 16.80
C GLN A 331 9.96 -0.95 17.22
N TYR A 332 9.45 0.01 16.47
CA TYR A 332 9.68 1.44 16.65
C TYR A 332 9.41 1.93 18.08
N GLY A 333 8.30 1.48 18.71
CA GLY A 333 7.97 1.89 20.07
C GLY A 333 8.96 1.39 21.13
N ALA A 334 9.48 0.18 20.95
CA ALA A 334 10.52 -0.35 21.83
C ALA A 334 11.85 0.39 21.63
N GLU A 335 12.21 0.69 20.38
CA GLU A 335 13.41 1.47 20.06
C GLU A 335 13.35 2.89 20.66
N GLU A 336 12.21 3.58 20.56
CA GLU A 336 12.03 4.91 21.17
C GLU A 336 12.13 4.87 22.69
N CYS A 337 11.58 3.85 23.33
CA CYS A 337 11.73 3.66 24.78
C CYS A 337 13.21 3.54 25.19
N VAL A 338 13.99 2.76 24.44
CA VAL A 338 15.44 2.62 24.68
C VAL A 338 16.17 3.94 24.53
N LEU A 339 15.84 4.73 23.50
CA LEU A 339 16.44 6.05 23.30
C LEU A 339 16.07 7.05 24.41
N GLN A 340 14.82 7.02 24.89
CA GLN A 340 14.38 7.86 26.02
C GLN A 340 15.12 7.52 27.32
N MET A 341 15.53 6.26 27.50
CA MET A 341 16.37 5.83 28.62
C MET A 341 17.86 6.17 28.43
N GLY A 342 18.25 6.86 27.34
CA GLY A 342 19.64 7.21 27.04
C GLY A 342 20.45 6.10 26.38
N GLY A 343 19.78 5.06 25.87
CA GLY A 343 20.38 3.97 25.12
C GLY A 343 20.77 4.33 23.68
N VAL A 344 21.22 3.33 22.93
CA VAL A 344 21.62 3.44 21.53
C VAL A 344 21.10 2.26 20.73
N LEU A 345 20.82 2.47 19.43
CA LEU A 345 20.40 1.41 18.53
C LEU A 345 21.57 0.88 17.72
N CYS A 346 21.56 -0.42 17.42
CA CYS A 346 22.53 -1.02 16.54
C CYS A 346 22.47 -0.39 15.13
N PRO A 347 23.59 0.11 14.58
CA PRO A 347 23.61 0.76 13.26
C PRO A 347 23.54 -0.24 12.09
N ARG A 348 23.74 -1.55 12.36
CA ARG A 348 23.73 -2.58 11.31
C ARG A 348 22.37 -2.63 10.61
N PRO A 349 22.32 -2.52 9.27
CA PRO A 349 21.08 -2.67 8.51
C PRO A 349 20.39 -3.99 8.85
N GLY A 350 19.10 -3.94 9.15
CA GLY A 350 18.27 -5.11 9.47
C GLY A 350 18.37 -5.63 10.93
N CYS A 351 19.28 -5.12 11.77
CA CYS A 351 19.34 -5.52 13.18
C CYS A 351 18.50 -4.60 14.08
N GLY A 352 18.81 -3.31 14.14
CA GLY A 352 18.03 -2.31 14.88
C GLY A 352 17.93 -2.51 16.40
N ALA A 353 18.62 -3.49 16.98
CA ALA A 353 18.49 -3.84 18.39
C ALA A 353 18.75 -2.63 19.32
N GLY A 354 17.88 -2.45 20.30
CA GLY A 354 18.03 -1.43 21.34
C GLY A 354 18.98 -1.87 22.44
N LEU A 355 20.01 -1.08 22.69
CA LEU A 355 21.10 -1.38 23.62
C LEU A 355 21.16 -0.29 24.70
N LEU A 356 21.39 -0.71 25.95
CA LEU A 356 21.56 0.17 27.10
C LEU A 356 23.00 0.05 27.66
N PRO A 357 24.01 0.59 26.97
CA PRO A 357 25.38 0.60 27.46
C PRO A 357 25.54 1.59 28.63
N GLU A 358 26.61 1.45 29.41
CA GLU A 358 26.89 2.42 30.47
C GLU A 358 27.07 3.85 29.90
N PRO A 359 26.67 4.91 30.63
CA PRO A 359 26.61 6.28 30.10
C PRO A 359 27.91 6.83 29.48
N GLN A 360 29.07 6.35 29.92
CA GLN A 360 30.39 6.80 29.45
C GLN A 360 31.10 5.79 28.53
N GLN A 361 30.45 4.66 28.23
CA GLN A 361 31.04 3.60 27.43
C GLN A 361 30.95 3.93 25.94
N ARG A 362 32.11 4.18 25.31
CA ARG A 362 32.21 4.48 23.88
C ARG A 362 32.20 3.22 23.01
N LYS A 363 32.75 2.11 23.51
CA LYS A 363 32.73 0.79 22.85
C LYS A 363 31.40 0.09 23.14
N VAL A 364 30.54 -0.04 22.14
CA VAL A 364 29.27 -0.74 22.27
C VAL A 364 29.32 -2.04 21.48
N THR A 365 29.00 -3.16 22.12
CA THR A 365 28.84 -4.45 21.44
C THR A 365 27.36 -4.78 21.36
N CYS A 366 26.89 -5.14 20.16
CA CYS A 366 25.54 -5.67 19.98
C CYS A 366 25.51 -7.15 20.43
N GLU A 367 25.48 -7.33 21.74
CA GLU A 367 25.23 -8.62 22.39
C GLU A 367 23.74 -8.68 22.71
N GLY A 368 23.03 -9.67 22.16
CA GLY A 368 21.65 -9.91 22.55
C GLY A 368 21.67 -10.70 23.85
N GLY A 369 20.82 -10.34 24.81
CA GLY A 369 20.37 -11.32 25.80
C GLY A 369 19.89 -12.55 25.03
N ASP A 370 20.52 -13.70 25.26
CA ASP A 370 20.29 -14.99 24.58
C ASP A 370 20.79 -15.12 23.12
N GLY A 371 21.81 -14.34 22.69
CA GLY A 371 22.48 -14.58 21.39
C GLY A 371 21.75 -14.02 20.17
N LEU A 372 20.75 -13.15 20.37
CA LEU A 372 19.98 -12.45 19.33
C LEU A 372 20.68 -11.19 18.77
N GLY A 373 21.84 -10.83 19.31
CA GLY A 373 22.63 -9.68 18.85
C GLY A 373 23.41 -10.00 17.58
N CYS A 374 23.66 -8.99 16.75
CA CYS A 374 24.41 -9.19 15.50
C CYS A 374 25.94 -9.30 15.69
N GLY A 375 26.43 -9.14 16.93
CA GLY A 375 27.86 -9.21 17.27
C GLY A 375 28.69 -8.01 16.79
N LEU A 376 28.06 -6.97 16.22
CA LEU A 376 28.77 -5.78 15.77
C LEU A 376 29.31 -5.00 16.98
N VAL A 377 30.61 -4.68 16.95
CA VAL A 377 31.25 -3.75 17.86
C VAL A 377 31.37 -2.40 17.16
N PHE A 378 30.77 -1.37 17.74
CA PHE A 378 30.71 -0.04 17.14
C PHE A 378 30.95 1.07 18.17
N CYS A 379 31.32 2.25 17.68
CA CYS A 379 31.50 3.42 18.51
C CYS A 379 30.15 4.10 18.79
N ARG A 380 29.85 4.42 20.05
CA ARG A 380 28.61 5.09 20.47
C ARG A 380 28.35 6.41 19.73
N ASP A 381 29.39 7.22 19.57
CA ASP A 381 29.25 8.59 19.06
C ASP A 381 29.07 8.63 17.55
N CYS A 382 29.94 7.93 16.80
CA CYS A 382 29.90 7.96 15.34
C CYS A 382 29.04 6.85 14.71
N LYS A 383 28.74 5.79 15.47
CA LYS A 383 28.05 4.57 15.04
C LYS A 383 28.73 3.82 13.88
N GLU A 384 30.01 4.09 13.62
CA GLU A 384 30.87 3.29 12.75
C GLU A 384 31.55 2.16 13.55
N GLU A 385 32.31 1.29 12.85
CA GLU A 385 33.15 0.27 13.49
C GLU A 385 34.02 0.88 14.60
N TYR A 386 34.17 0.15 15.71
CA TYR A 386 34.86 0.68 16.87
C TYR A 386 36.31 1.06 16.55
N HIS A 387 36.68 2.28 16.95
CA HIS A 387 38.01 2.84 16.77
C HIS A 387 38.45 3.62 18.01
N GLU A 388 39.76 3.67 18.26
CA GLU A 388 40.32 4.38 19.43
C GLU A 388 40.52 5.88 19.16
N SER A 389 40.80 6.26 17.90
CA SER A 389 41.02 7.65 17.46
C SER A 389 39.80 8.55 17.69
N GLU A 390 39.97 9.87 17.60
CA GLU A 390 38.84 10.82 17.62
C GLU A 390 37.83 10.51 16.50
N CYS A 391 36.54 10.68 16.82
CA CYS A 391 35.47 10.57 15.82
C CYS A 391 35.59 11.72 14.84
N ILE A 392 35.62 11.40 13.55
CA ILE A 392 35.39 12.43 12.52
C ILE A 392 33.96 12.95 12.76
N PRO A 393 33.76 14.27 12.90
CA PRO A 393 32.44 14.81 13.20
C PRO A 393 31.44 14.38 12.13
N LEU A 394 30.50 13.52 12.54
CA LEU A 394 29.25 13.36 11.83
C LEU A 394 28.46 14.64 11.99
N ALA A 395 27.78 15.06 10.93
CA ALA A 395 26.67 15.98 11.07
C ALA A 395 25.55 15.27 11.83
N SER A 396 25.69 15.15 13.15
CA SER A 396 24.61 14.95 14.10
C SER A 396 23.78 16.24 14.13
N GLY A 397 23.05 16.47 13.02
CA GLY A 397 22.29 17.70 12.83
C GLY A 397 22.43 18.33 11.45
N ALA A 398 22.61 17.54 10.37
CA ALA A 398 22.21 18.06 9.06
C ALA A 398 20.74 18.45 9.20
N ALA A 399 20.45 19.75 9.12
CA ALA A 399 19.11 20.29 9.25
C ALA A 399 18.22 19.47 8.31
N ALA A 400 17.29 18.70 8.89
CA ALA A 400 16.31 17.96 8.11
C ALA A 400 15.56 19.01 7.31
N GLN A 401 15.95 19.18 6.04
CA GLN A 401 15.32 20.16 5.18
C GLN A 401 13.86 19.75 5.11
N ALA A 402 13.02 20.57 5.74
CA ALA A 402 11.66 20.19 6.05
C ALA A 402 10.97 19.80 4.74
N TYR A 403 10.53 18.55 4.66
CA TYR A 403 9.70 18.09 3.56
C TYR A 403 8.50 19.03 3.45
N ARG A 404 8.50 19.88 2.42
CA ARG A 404 7.41 20.79 2.13
C ARG A 404 6.75 20.35 0.85
N VAL A 405 5.47 20.05 0.97
CA VAL A 405 4.59 19.80 -0.17
C VAL A 405 4.39 21.11 -0.92
N ASP A 406 4.37 21.06 -2.26
CA ASP A 406 4.02 22.20 -3.10
C ASP A 406 2.54 22.58 -2.90
N GLU A 407 2.27 23.86 -2.66
CA GLU A 407 0.93 24.34 -2.31
C GLU A 407 -0.10 24.09 -3.42
N LYS A 408 0.29 24.26 -4.69
CA LYS A 408 -0.57 23.98 -5.84
C LYS A 408 -0.83 22.47 -5.99
N ALA A 409 0.14 21.63 -5.67
CA ALA A 409 -0.04 20.19 -5.61
C ALA A 409 -1.08 19.79 -4.54
N ALA A 410 -0.98 20.39 -3.35
CA ALA A 410 -1.91 20.15 -2.25
C ALA A 410 -3.35 20.58 -2.60
N GLU A 411 -3.53 21.71 -3.27
CA GLU A 411 -4.85 22.16 -3.75
C GLU A 411 -5.49 21.19 -4.76
N ARG A 412 -4.70 20.67 -5.71
CA ARG A 412 -5.19 19.72 -6.72
C ARG A 412 -5.42 18.32 -6.18
N ALA A 413 -4.74 17.96 -5.09
CA ALA A 413 -4.81 16.63 -4.47
C ALA A 413 -5.91 16.50 -3.41
N ARG A 414 -6.94 17.35 -3.43
CA ARG A 414 -8.07 17.25 -2.49
C ARG A 414 -9.10 16.24 -2.99
N TRP A 415 -9.52 15.30 -2.14
CA TRP A 415 -10.59 14.36 -2.46
C TRP A 415 -11.97 15.02 -2.52
N GLU A 416 -12.09 16.23 -1.94
CA GLU A 416 -13.35 16.96 -1.90
C GLU A 416 -13.92 17.29 -3.27
N GLU A 417 -15.24 17.43 -3.23
CA GLU A 417 -16.15 17.39 -4.35
C GLU A 417 -15.93 18.57 -5.28
N SER A 418 -15.44 18.29 -6.50
CA SER A 418 -15.77 19.13 -7.66
C SER A 418 -17.30 19.21 -7.72
N SER A 419 -17.85 20.29 -7.15
CA SER A 419 -19.28 20.57 -7.06
C SER A 419 -19.98 20.65 -8.43
N LYS A 420 -19.21 20.49 -9.52
CA LYS A 420 -19.67 20.56 -10.90
C LYS A 420 -20.03 19.19 -11.49
N GLU A 421 -19.59 18.07 -10.89
CA GLU A 421 -19.94 16.73 -11.40
C GLU A 421 -21.05 16.02 -10.61
N THR A 422 -21.33 16.41 -9.36
CA THR A 422 -22.41 15.83 -8.53
C THR A 422 -23.82 16.09 -9.07
N ILE A 423 -23.95 16.93 -10.10
CA ILE A 423 -25.19 17.06 -10.86
C ILE A 423 -25.43 15.83 -11.78
N LYS A 424 -24.45 14.93 -11.94
CA LYS A 424 -24.61 13.71 -12.75
C LYS A 424 -25.24 12.56 -11.96
N LYS A 425 -26.56 12.46 -12.14
CA LYS A 425 -27.41 11.26 -12.01
C LYS A 425 -27.75 10.85 -10.58
N THR A 426 -28.61 11.60 -9.90
CA THR A 426 -29.39 11.13 -8.76
C THR A 426 -30.41 10.05 -9.16
N THR A 427 -30.80 10.03 -10.44
CA THR A 427 -31.83 9.15 -10.99
C THR A 427 -31.29 8.35 -12.17
N LYS A 428 -31.60 7.05 -12.22
CA LYS A 428 -31.33 6.17 -13.36
C LYS A 428 -32.58 5.34 -13.69
N PRO A 429 -32.82 5.04 -14.98
CA PRO A 429 -33.94 4.19 -15.37
C PRO A 429 -33.68 2.74 -14.94
N CYS A 430 -34.73 2.05 -14.48
CA CYS A 430 -34.69 0.62 -14.22
C CYS A 430 -34.27 -0.14 -15.49
N PRO A 431 -33.32 -1.09 -15.41
CA PRO A 431 -32.87 -1.86 -16.59
C PRO A 431 -33.99 -2.66 -17.29
N ARG A 432 -35.06 -3.01 -16.58
CA ARG A 432 -36.18 -3.82 -17.09
C ARG A 432 -37.39 -2.99 -17.52
N CYS A 433 -37.86 -2.07 -16.68
CA CYS A 433 -39.10 -1.31 -16.94
C CYS A 433 -38.86 0.17 -17.28
N HIS A 434 -37.61 0.62 -17.29
CA HIS A 434 -37.19 1.99 -17.60
C HIS A 434 -37.75 3.11 -16.70
N VAL A 435 -38.54 2.77 -15.68
CA VAL A 435 -39.01 3.74 -14.70
C VAL A 435 -37.82 4.35 -13.96
N PRO A 436 -37.75 5.69 -13.84
CA PRO A 436 -36.69 6.36 -13.11
C PRO A 436 -36.69 5.95 -11.63
N VAL A 437 -35.53 5.53 -11.13
CA VAL A 437 -35.30 5.19 -9.72
C VAL A 437 -34.21 6.12 -9.18
N GLU A 438 -34.47 6.73 -8.02
CA GLU A 438 -33.53 7.60 -7.33
C GLU A 438 -32.63 6.81 -6.38
N LYS A 439 -31.36 7.20 -6.30
CA LYS A 439 -30.38 6.61 -5.39
C LYS A 439 -30.38 7.38 -4.07
N ASN A 440 -30.82 6.72 -3.00
CA ASN A 440 -30.77 7.26 -1.64
C ASN A 440 -29.54 6.72 -0.91
N GLY A 441 -28.51 7.56 -0.75
CA GLY A 441 -27.29 7.23 -0.03
C GLY A 441 -26.20 6.53 -0.86
N GLY A 442 -25.29 5.83 -0.18
CA GLY A 442 -24.11 5.20 -0.79
C GLY A 442 -24.32 3.78 -1.31
N CYS A 443 -25.43 3.11 -1.00
CA CYS A 443 -25.69 1.72 -1.38
C CYS A 443 -25.89 1.56 -2.90
N MET A 444 -25.32 0.50 -3.48
CA MET A 444 -25.44 0.13 -4.90
C MET A 444 -26.59 -0.84 -5.19
N HIS A 445 -27.20 -1.45 -4.16
CA HIS A 445 -28.30 -2.39 -4.29
C HIS A 445 -29.62 -1.61 -4.45
N MET A 446 -30.14 -1.59 -5.67
CA MET A 446 -31.36 -0.88 -6.01
C MET A 446 -32.53 -1.85 -6.15
N LYS A 447 -33.71 -1.47 -5.68
CA LYS A 447 -34.95 -2.19 -5.92
C LYS A 447 -35.94 -1.32 -6.68
N CYS A 448 -36.50 -1.84 -7.77
CA CYS A 448 -37.49 -1.12 -8.54
C CYS A 448 -38.79 -0.96 -7.71
N PRO A 449 -39.31 0.26 -7.51
CA PRO A 449 -40.52 0.48 -6.71
C PRO A 449 -41.80 0.01 -7.43
N GLN A 450 -41.74 -0.24 -8.73
CA GLN A 450 -42.89 -0.70 -9.50
C GLN A 450 -43.28 -2.13 -9.09
N PRO A 451 -44.53 -2.36 -8.63
CA PRO A 451 -44.96 -3.66 -8.11
C PRO A 451 -44.96 -4.77 -9.15
N GLN A 452 -45.10 -4.41 -10.44
CA GLN A 452 -45.04 -5.37 -11.55
C GLN A 452 -43.61 -5.74 -11.97
N CYS A 453 -42.61 -4.95 -11.57
CA CYS A 453 -41.22 -5.17 -11.96
C CYS A 453 -40.39 -5.78 -10.83
N GLN A 454 -40.38 -5.13 -9.65
CA GLN A 454 -39.62 -5.49 -8.44
C GLN A 454 -38.16 -5.93 -8.66
N LEU A 455 -37.54 -5.54 -9.78
CA LEU A 455 -36.19 -5.95 -10.12
C LEU A 455 -35.20 -5.38 -9.10
N GLU A 456 -34.33 -6.25 -8.59
CA GLU A 456 -33.15 -5.88 -7.82
C GLU A 456 -31.94 -5.78 -8.75
N TRP A 457 -31.25 -4.65 -8.77
CA TRP A 457 -30.19 -4.38 -9.73
C TRP A 457 -29.07 -3.52 -9.13
N CYS A 458 -27.88 -3.60 -9.75
CA CYS A 458 -26.72 -2.83 -9.32
C CYS A 458 -26.70 -1.45 -9.99
N TRP A 459 -26.66 -0.37 -9.20
CA TRP A 459 -26.60 1.00 -9.69
C TRP A 459 -25.46 1.27 -10.68
N ASN A 460 -24.28 0.70 -10.43
CA ASN A 460 -23.09 0.92 -11.25
C ASN A 460 -23.10 0.06 -12.53
N CYS A 461 -23.37 -1.24 -12.39
CA CYS A 461 -23.29 -2.19 -13.50
C CYS A 461 -24.53 -2.15 -14.42
N GLY A 462 -25.71 -1.81 -13.90
CA GLY A 462 -26.97 -1.89 -14.63
C GLY A 462 -27.47 -3.33 -14.85
N CYS A 463 -26.84 -4.32 -14.23
CA CYS A 463 -27.24 -5.72 -14.26
C CYS A 463 -28.06 -6.10 -13.03
N GLU A 464 -28.70 -7.27 -13.07
CA GLU A 464 -29.37 -7.87 -11.91
C GLU A 464 -28.41 -8.04 -10.73
N TRP A 465 -28.93 -7.83 -9.52
CA TRP A 465 -28.15 -7.86 -8.29
C TRP A 465 -27.58 -9.25 -8.06
N ASN A 466 -26.28 -9.33 -7.78
CA ASN A 466 -25.55 -10.58 -7.65
C ASN A 466 -24.41 -10.49 -6.63
N ARG A 467 -23.89 -11.65 -6.23
CA ARG A 467 -22.80 -11.78 -5.24
C ARG A 467 -21.48 -11.10 -5.66
N SER A 468 -21.26 -10.90 -6.96
CA SER A 468 -20.08 -10.18 -7.47
C SER A 468 -20.20 -8.68 -7.18
N CYS A 469 -21.33 -8.05 -7.50
CA CYS A 469 -21.61 -6.64 -7.19
C CYS A 469 -21.60 -6.39 -5.67
N MET A 470 -22.28 -7.26 -4.92
CA MET A 470 -22.27 -7.24 -3.44
C MET A 470 -20.85 -7.28 -2.86
N GLY A 471 -19.98 -8.14 -3.40
CA GLY A 471 -18.61 -8.26 -2.92
C GLY A 471 -17.71 -7.10 -3.30
N ALA A 472 -17.77 -6.66 -4.55
CA ALA A 472 -16.82 -5.71 -5.12
C ALA A 472 -17.17 -4.25 -4.79
N HIS A 473 -18.46 -3.90 -4.74
CA HIS A 473 -18.93 -2.52 -4.60
C HIS A 473 -20.34 -2.48 -4.01
N TRP A 474 -20.55 -2.99 -2.80
CA TRP A 474 -21.86 -2.90 -2.15
C TRP A 474 -22.29 -1.44 -1.94
N PHE A 475 -21.33 -0.59 -1.57
CA PHE A 475 -21.50 0.85 -1.47
C PHE A 475 -20.36 1.58 -2.17
N ASP A 476 -20.58 2.87 -2.44
CA ASP A 476 -19.60 3.78 -3.03
C ASP A 476 -18.90 4.61 -1.96
N VAL A 477 -17.64 5.00 -2.20
CA VAL A 477 -16.66 5.39 -1.15
C VAL A 477 -16.08 6.78 -1.33
#